data_AF-K9VZT5-F1
#
_entry.id   AF-K9VZT5-F1
#
_cell.length_a   1.000
_cell.length_b   1.000
_cell.length_c   1.000
_cell.angle_alpha   90.00
_cell.angle_beta   90.00
_cell.angle_gamma   90.00
#
_symmetry.space_group_name_H-M   'P 1'
#
loop_
_entity.id
_entity.type
_entity.pdbx_description
1 polymer ?
#
loop_
_entity_poly.entity_id
_entity_poly.type
_entity_poly.pdbx_seq_one_letter_code
_entity_poly.pdbx_strand_id
1 'polypeptide(L)'
;MSIEKLTAEQEALIPLYQQKWRAIAISTEPINHQTATEAIKLTYAVIGLSEPEIIFCNNPYAAINIIIPSHMGNPMSKQLHSKIKIQPVMQLQSQLDRWLCWELDKQLTTPLRSQLHREKFELGRQLGWQLEKQLPKQLRVKVDNCIQLEHWVCTGSLLDFGISVLNCNYDQKKWEVFQLLVKSCGWIYPFKKVCIVCERPIRFSYYNSKRRPRGDGKIAIQFADGFSLVYANQGVKLIEKYILD
;
A
#
# COMPACT_ATOMS: atom_id res chain seq x y z
N MET A 1 25.22 -6.19 19.89
CA MET A 1 26.06 -6.65 18.76
C MET A 1 25.31 -6.30 17.50
N SER A 2 25.97 -5.56 16.60
CA SER A 2 25.37 -5.16 15.32
C SER A 2 25.69 -6.23 14.27
N ILE A 3 24.74 -6.57 13.41
CA ILE A 3 25.02 -7.48 12.29
C ILE A 3 25.73 -6.68 11.20
N GLU A 4 26.94 -7.11 10.82
CA GLU A 4 27.81 -6.35 9.92
C GLU A 4 27.78 -6.85 8.48
N LYS A 5 27.52 -8.14 8.25
CA LYS A 5 27.54 -8.74 6.90
C LYS A 5 26.56 -9.91 6.78
N LEU A 6 25.99 -10.08 5.59
CA LEU A 6 25.20 -11.26 5.22
C LEU A 6 26.12 -12.44 4.85
N THR A 7 25.68 -13.66 5.15
CA THR A 7 26.27 -14.86 4.57
C THR A 7 25.77 -15.06 3.14
N ALA A 8 26.50 -15.83 2.32
CA ALA A 8 26.07 -16.14 0.95
C ALA A 8 24.70 -16.84 0.92
N GLU A 9 24.40 -17.67 1.93
CA GLU A 9 23.11 -18.34 2.10
C GLU A 9 21.99 -17.32 2.38
N GLN A 10 22.24 -16.31 3.21
CA GLN A 10 21.28 -15.25 3.49
C GLN A 10 21.04 -14.36 2.27
N GLU A 11 22.09 -14.03 1.52
CA GLU A 11 21.99 -13.27 0.26
C GLU A 11 21.16 -14.01 -0.79
N ALA A 12 21.33 -15.34 -0.91
CA ALA A 12 20.57 -16.17 -1.83
C ALA A 12 19.05 -16.17 -1.55
N LEU A 13 18.63 -15.81 -0.33
CA LEU A 13 17.20 -15.68 0.02
C LEU A 13 16.58 -14.36 -0.44
N ILE A 14 17.37 -13.31 -0.70
CA ILE A 14 16.87 -11.97 -1.05
C ILE A 14 15.84 -12.01 -2.20
N PRO A 15 16.09 -12.70 -3.33
CA PRO A 15 15.12 -12.78 -4.43
C PRO A 15 13.79 -13.42 -4.03
N LEU A 16 13.80 -14.39 -3.11
CA LEU A 16 12.58 -15.06 -2.62
C LEU A 16 11.71 -14.08 -1.83
N TYR A 17 12.31 -13.24 -1.00
CA TYR A 17 11.58 -12.20 -0.25
C TYR A 17 11.07 -11.09 -1.19
N GLN A 18 11.84 -10.71 -2.21
CA GLN A 18 11.34 -9.80 -3.25
C GLN A 18 10.10 -10.38 -3.93
N GLN A 19 10.14 -11.64 -4.37
CA GLN A 19 9.02 -12.28 -5.04
C GLN A 19 7.79 -12.44 -4.14
N LYS A 20 8.00 -12.86 -2.88
CA LYS A 20 6.95 -12.98 -1.86
C LYS A 20 6.20 -11.67 -1.67
N TRP A 21 6.92 -10.57 -1.44
CA TRP A 21 6.30 -9.28 -1.17
C TRP A 21 5.78 -8.59 -2.43
N ARG A 22 6.38 -8.86 -3.59
CA ARG A 22 5.83 -8.47 -4.89
C ARG A 22 4.47 -9.12 -5.10
N ALA A 23 4.33 -10.43 -4.87
CA ALA A 23 3.07 -11.15 -5.04
C ALA A 23 1.94 -10.54 -4.20
N ILE A 24 2.23 -10.15 -2.96
CA ILE A 24 1.28 -9.45 -2.08
C ILE A 24 0.89 -8.09 -2.68
N ALA A 25 1.87 -7.30 -3.11
CA ALA A 25 1.65 -5.98 -3.71
C ALA A 25 0.79 -6.02 -4.97
N ILE A 26 0.96 -7.09 -5.75
CA ILE A 26 0.32 -7.21 -7.06
C ILE A 26 -0.97 -8.02 -7.04
N SER A 27 -1.40 -8.52 -5.89
CA SER A 27 -2.62 -9.30 -5.74
C SER A 27 -3.84 -8.55 -6.26
N THR A 28 -4.64 -9.25 -7.08
CA THR A 28 -5.96 -8.82 -7.56
C THR A 28 -7.08 -9.62 -6.90
N GLU A 29 -6.75 -10.48 -5.94
CA GLU A 29 -7.74 -11.29 -5.24
C GLU A 29 -8.68 -10.40 -4.40
N PRO A 30 -10.01 -10.68 -4.42
CA PRO A 30 -10.98 -9.94 -3.63
C PRO A 30 -10.61 -9.89 -2.15
N ILE A 31 -10.97 -8.80 -1.48
CA ILE A 31 -10.72 -8.69 -0.05
C ILE A 31 -11.68 -9.60 0.70
N ASN A 32 -11.14 -10.43 1.60
CA ASN A 32 -11.96 -11.07 2.62
C ASN A 32 -12.33 -10.04 3.69
N HIS A 33 -13.60 -9.61 3.69
CA HIS A 33 -14.09 -8.56 4.60
C HIS A 33 -13.93 -8.91 6.07
N GLN A 34 -14.07 -10.20 6.45
CA GLN A 34 -13.90 -10.65 7.83
C GLN A 34 -12.45 -10.49 8.28
N THR A 35 -11.49 -10.99 7.49
CA THR A 35 -10.06 -10.89 7.79
C THR A 35 -9.59 -9.43 7.75
N ALA A 36 -10.08 -8.63 6.80
CA ALA A 36 -9.80 -7.20 6.75
C ALA A 36 -10.35 -6.46 7.98
N THR A 37 -11.56 -6.80 8.42
CA THR A 37 -12.17 -6.22 9.63
C THR A 37 -11.33 -6.49 10.86
N GLU A 38 -10.90 -7.74 11.05
CA GLU A 38 -10.01 -8.14 12.14
C GLU A 38 -8.67 -7.36 12.08
N ALA A 39 -8.07 -7.28 10.90
CA ALA A 39 -6.82 -6.55 10.69
C ALA A 39 -6.91 -5.08 11.12
N ILE A 40 -8.01 -4.41 10.75
CA ILE A 40 -8.24 -3.01 11.11
C ILE A 40 -8.48 -2.85 12.60
N LYS A 41 -9.30 -3.69 13.22
CA LYS A 41 -9.55 -3.65 14.67
C LYS A 41 -8.27 -3.84 15.47
N LEU A 42 -7.45 -4.84 15.12
CA LEU A 42 -6.16 -5.07 15.75
C LEU A 42 -5.19 -3.89 15.54
N THR A 43 -5.21 -3.29 14.34
CA THR A 43 -4.41 -2.08 14.05
C THR A 43 -4.78 -0.93 14.97
N TYR A 44 -6.08 -0.67 15.17
CA TYR A 44 -6.57 0.38 16.06
C TYR A 44 -6.24 0.11 17.53
N ALA A 45 -6.37 -1.15 17.96
CA ALA A 45 -6.00 -1.56 19.32
C ALA A 45 -4.50 -1.36 19.60
N VAL A 46 -3.61 -1.73 18.65
CA VAL A 46 -2.15 -1.55 18.79
C VAL A 46 -1.75 -0.09 18.93
N ILE A 47 -2.50 0.84 18.32
CA ILE A 47 -2.25 2.28 18.44
C ILE A 47 -3.03 2.94 19.60
N GLY A 48 -3.71 2.15 20.43
CA GLY A 48 -4.42 2.61 21.62
C GLY A 48 -5.74 3.33 21.34
N LEU A 49 -6.41 2.98 20.24
CA LEU A 49 -7.72 3.53 19.86
C LEU A 49 -8.83 2.50 20.04
N SER A 50 -10.05 2.99 20.19
CA SER A 50 -11.26 2.18 20.16
C SER A 50 -11.49 1.58 18.77
N GLU A 51 -12.22 0.47 18.70
CA GLU A 51 -12.62 -0.12 17.42
C GLU A 51 -13.35 0.92 16.54
N PRO A 52 -12.95 1.07 15.27
CA PRO A 52 -13.66 1.93 14.35
C PRO A 52 -14.86 1.20 13.75
N GLU A 53 -15.85 1.98 13.31
CA GLU A 53 -16.79 1.53 12.30
C GLU A 53 -16.04 1.29 10.98
N ILE A 54 -16.28 0.18 10.30
CA ILE A 54 -15.55 -0.19 9.09
C ILE A 54 -16.52 -0.16 7.90
N ILE A 55 -16.18 0.62 6.89
CA ILE A 55 -16.99 0.81 5.68
C ILE A 55 -16.20 0.28 4.49
N PHE A 56 -16.75 -0.71 3.79
CA PHE A 56 -16.15 -1.25 2.57
C PHE A 56 -16.67 -0.52 1.34
N CYS A 57 -15.75 -0.17 0.43
CA CYS A 57 -16.03 0.53 -0.81
C CYS A 57 -15.44 -0.23 -1.99
N ASN A 58 -16.16 -0.26 -3.11
CA ASN A 58 -15.70 -0.98 -4.31
C ASN A 58 -14.49 -0.31 -4.99
N ASN A 59 -14.30 1.00 -4.80
CA ASN A 59 -13.21 1.74 -5.41
C ASN A 59 -12.86 3.02 -4.61
N PRO A 60 -11.69 3.64 -4.87
CA PRO A 60 -11.26 4.86 -4.19
C PRO A 60 -12.18 6.08 -4.40
N TYR A 61 -12.84 6.19 -5.55
CA TYR A 61 -13.77 7.29 -5.82
C TYR A 61 -15.03 7.19 -4.94
N ALA A 62 -15.56 5.99 -4.74
CA ALA A 62 -16.67 5.74 -3.82
C ALA A 62 -16.29 6.10 -2.37
N ALA A 63 -15.07 5.76 -1.93
CA ALA A 63 -14.57 6.16 -0.62
C ALA A 63 -14.51 7.69 -0.47
N ILE A 64 -14.08 8.42 -1.50
CA ILE A 64 -14.02 9.88 -1.49
C ILE A 64 -15.42 10.49 -1.37
N ASN A 65 -16.42 9.96 -2.08
CA ASN A 65 -17.80 10.41 -2.00
C ASN A 65 -18.41 10.24 -0.59
N ILE A 66 -17.91 9.30 0.20
CA ILE A 66 -18.26 9.16 1.63
C ILE A 66 -17.48 10.17 2.48
N ILE A 67 -16.19 10.35 2.20
CA ILE A 67 -15.30 11.20 3.02
C ILE A 67 -15.66 12.68 2.91
N ILE A 68 -15.92 13.18 1.69
CA ILE A 68 -16.13 14.61 1.42
C ILE A 68 -17.28 15.21 2.26
N PRO A 69 -18.51 14.66 2.22
CA PRO A 69 -19.62 15.21 2.98
C PRO A 69 -19.52 14.94 4.48
N SER A 70 -18.56 14.11 4.92
CA SER A 70 -18.50 13.64 6.31
C SER A 70 -17.79 14.60 7.28
N HIS A 71 -18.25 14.57 8.53
CA HIS A 71 -17.61 15.23 9.68
C HIS A 71 -16.62 14.31 10.43
N MET A 72 -15.99 13.35 9.75
CA MET A 72 -15.09 12.35 10.37
C MET A 72 -13.77 12.91 10.96
N GLY A 73 -13.54 14.22 10.87
CA GLY A 73 -12.34 14.89 11.38
C GLY A 73 -11.10 14.65 10.50
N ASN A 74 -9.93 14.65 11.14
CA ASN A 74 -8.65 14.48 10.45
C ASN A 74 -8.28 12.98 10.29
N PRO A 75 -7.66 12.59 9.16
CA PRO A 75 -7.14 11.24 8.99
C PRO A 75 -6.04 10.89 10.01
N MET A 76 -6.04 9.63 10.44
CA MET A 76 -5.08 9.03 11.38
C MET A 76 -3.88 8.37 10.69
N SER A 77 -3.75 8.56 9.37
CA SER A 77 -2.77 7.85 8.55
C SER A 77 -1.34 8.11 8.97
N LYS A 78 -1.02 9.32 9.45
CA LYS A 78 0.30 9.65 10.01
C LYS A 78 0.59 8.86 11.28
N GLN A 79 -0.40 8.71 12.16
CA GLN A 79 -0.26 7.95 13.41
C GLN A 79 -0.08 6.45 13.12
N LEU A 80 -0.88 5.89 12.21
CA LEU A 80 -0.72 4.50 11.76
C LEU A 80 0.66 4.28 11.12
N HIS A 81 1.06 5.15 10.18
CA HIS A 81 2.37 5.05 9.52
C HIS A 81 3.52 5.10 10.54
N SER A 82 3.45 6.01 11.50
CA SER A 82 4.46 6.12 12.55
C SER A 82 4.54 4.85 13.40
N LYS A 83 3.41 4.38 13.95
CA LYS A 83 3.38 3.28 14.92
C LYS A 83 3.56 1.89 14.31
N ILE A 84 2.96 1.65 13.14
CA ILE A 84 2.89 0.32 12.52
C ILE A 84 4.03 0.09 11.52
N LYS A 85 4.53 1.14 10.87
CA LYS A 85 5.55 1.01 9.81
C LYS A 85 6.90 1.59 10.21
N ILE A 86 6.96 2.84 10.68
CA ILE A 86 8.25 3.51 10.97
C ILE A 86 8.91 2.92 12.21
N GLN A 87 8.17 2.78 13.32
CA GLN A 87 8.73 2.28 14.58
C GLN A 87 9.35 0.88 14.45
N PRO A 88 8.68 -0.13 13.86
CA PRO A 88 9.30 -1.45 13.68
C PRO A 88 10.55 -1.42 12.81
N VAL A 89 10.57 -0.58 11.76
CA VAL A 89 11.76 -0.42 10.91
C VAL A 89 12.92 0.20 11.69
N MET A 90 12.67 1.25 12.47
CA MET A 90 13.70 1.88 13.29
C MET A 90 14.26 0.91 14.33
N GLN A 91 13.40 0.10 14.96
CA GLN A 91 13.83 -0.94 15.90
C GLN A 91 14.73 -1.98 15.21
N LEU A 92 14.36 -2.43 14.01
CA LEU A 92 15.17 -3.37 13.24
C LEU A 92 16.51 -2.75 12.84
N GLN A 93 16.49 -1.54 12.26
CA GLN A 93 17.69 -0.85 11.80
C GLN A 93 18.66 -0.53 12.94
N SER A 94 18.18 -0.33 14.17
CA SER A 94 19.05 -0.11 15.33
C SER A 94 19.93 -1.31 15.70
N GLN A 95 19.62 -2.50 15.17
CA GLN A 95 20.35 -3.76 15.41
C GLN A 95 21.30 -4.13 14.26
N LEU A 96 21.26 -3.37 13.17
CA LEU A 96 22.06 -3.61 11.97
C LEU A 96 23.10 -2.51 11.81
N ASP A 97 24.25 -2.86 11.23
CA ASP A 97 25.24 -1.85 10.90
C ASP A 97 24.67 -0.92 9.81
N ARG A 98 25.14 0.33 9.79
CA ARG A 98 24.70 1.32 8.79
C ARG A 98 24.98 0.83 7.37
N TRP A 99 26.11 0.16 7.14
CA TRP A 99 26.45 -0.43 5.86
C TRP A 99 25.47 -1.54 5.50
N LEU A 100 25.16 -2.45 6.42
CA LEU A 100 24.21 -3.53 6.18
C LEU A 100 22.79 -3.00 5.89
N CYS A 101 22.36 -1.94 6.58
CA CYS A 101 21.09 -1.28 6.26
C CYS A 101 21.06 -0.76 4.81
N TRP A 102 22.16 -0.16 4.37
CA TRP A 102 22.29 0.32 2.99
C TRP A 102 22.31 -0.84 1.99
N GLU A 103 23.04 -1.92 2.31
CA GLU A 103 23.14 -3.09 1.43
C GLU A 103 21.78 -3.79 1.27
N LEU A 104 21.03 -3.96 2.36
CA LEU A 104 19.66 -4.47 2.30
C LEU A 104 18.74 -3.54 1.50
N ASP A 105 18.84 -2.22 1.65
CA ASP A 105 18.04 -1.32 0.83
C ASP A 105 18.39 -1.45 -0.66
N LYS A 106 19.68 -1.53 -0.99
CA LYS A 106 20.18 -1.65 -2.36
C LYS A 106 19.81 -2.98 -3.01
N GLN A 107 19.92 -4.09 -2.28
CA GLN A 107 19.68 -5.43 -2.82
C GLN A 107 18.22 -5.89 -2.69
N LEU A 108 17.51 -5.52 -1.63
CA LEU A 108 16.15 -6.02 -1.35
C LEU A 108 15.07 -5.01 -1.74
N THR A 109 15.11 -3.79 -1.19
CA THR A 109 13.98 -2.85 -1.29
C THR A 109 13.99 -2.04 -2.60
N THR A 110 15.15 -1.58 -3.06
CA THR A 110 15.30 -0.76 -4.26
C THR A 110 14.93 -1.50 -5.55
N PRO A 111 15.36 -2.77 -5.75
CA PRO A 111 14.95 -3.55 -6.91
C PRO A 111 13.46 -3.85 -6.89
N LEU A 112 12.91 -4.24 -5.73
CA LEU A 112 11.48 -4.46 -5.55
C LEU A 112 10.67 -3.20 -5.86
N ARG A 113 11.06 -2.03 -5.32
CA ARG A 113 10.43 -0.74 -5.62
C ARG A 113 10.47 -0.43 -7.11
N SER A 114 11.59 -0.69 -7.77
CA SER A 114 11.75 -0.45 -9.21
C SER A 114 10.87 -1.38 -10.05
N GLN A 115 10.73 -2.65 -9.66
CA GLN A 115 9.81 -3.60 -10.30
C GLN A 115 8.36 -3.13 -10.14
N LEU A 116 7.94 -2.79 -8.92
CA LEU A 116 6.60 -2.29 -8.65
C LEU A 116 6.31 -0.95 -9.36
N HIS A 117 7.30 -0.07 -9.47
CA HIS A 117 7.19 1.17 -10.25
C HIS A 117 6.86 0.90 -11.72
N ARG A 118 7.50 -0.09 -12.34
CA ARG A 118 7.21 -0.47 -13.72
C ARG A 118 5.84 -1.12 -13.88
N GLU A 119 5.35 -1.79 -12.85
CA GLU A 119 4.13 -2.58 -12.94
C GLU A 119 2.86 -1.81 -12.56
N LYS A 120 2.91 -0.93 -11.54
CA LYS A 120 1.68 -0.41 -10.89
C LYS A 120 1.77 1.02 -10.31
N PHE A 121 2.95 1.46 -9.88
CA PHE A 121 3.10 2.53 -8.88
C PHE A 121 2.89 3.98 -9.38
N GLU A 122 2.75 4.17 -10.69
CA GLU A 122 2.49 5.49 -11.27
C GLU A 122 0.99 5.82 -11.26
N LEU A 123 0.13 4.80 -11.31
CA LEU A 123 -1.32 4.97 -11.45
C LEU A 123 -2.02 5.43 -10.18
N GLY A 124 -1.64 4.91 -9.00
CA GLY A 124 -2.18 5.37 -7.72
C GLY A 124 -1.85 6.84 -7.43
N ARG A 125 -0.62 7.28 -7.79
CA ARG A 125 -0.21 8.69 -7.71
C ARG A 125 -0.94 9.56 -8.72
N GLN A 126 -1.17 9.06 -9.93
CA GLN A 126 -1.93 9.78 -10.95
C GLN A 126 -3.40 9.94 -10.57
N LEU A 127 -4.04 8.92 -9.99
CA LEU A 127 -5.41 9.02 -9.45
C LEU A 127 -5.49 10.11 -8.37
N GLY A 128 -4.56 10.07 -7.40
CA GLY A 128 -4.45 11.11 -6.37
C GLY A 128 -4.33 12.50 -6.99
N TRP A 129 -3.42 12.68 -7.95
CA TRP A 129 -3.20 13.97 -8.60
C TRP A 129 -4.41 14.48 -9.41
N GLN A 130 -5.17 13.60 -10.05
CA GLN A 130 -6.39 14.00 -10.77
C GLN A 130 -7.48 14.48 -9.82
N LEU A 131 -7.69 13.75 -8.72
CA LEU A 131 -8.66 14.09 -7.70
C LEU A 131 -8.26 15.37 -6.96
N GLU A 132 -6.96 15.55 -6.72
CA GLU A 132 -6.37 16.77 -6.14
C GLU A 132 -6.68 18.04 -6.94
N LYS A 133 -6.78 17.96 -8.27
CA LYS A 133 -7.14 19.11 -9.12
C LYS A 133 -8.59 19.53 -8.99
N GLN A 134 -9.48 18.61 -8.64
CA GLN A 134 -10.92 18.85 -8.59
C GLN A 134 -11.42 19.24 -7.19
N LEU A 135 -10.60 19.07 -6.16
CA LEU A 135 -11.02 19.25 -4.77
C LEU A 135 -10.42 20.50 -4.09
N PRO A 136 -11.20 21.22 -3.27
CA PRO A 136 -10.68 22.25 -2.37
C PRO A 136 -9.59 21.72 -1.43
N LYS A 137 -8.60 22.55 -1.11
CA LYS A 137 -7.42 22.18 -0.29
C LYS A 137 -7.77 21.48 1.04
N GLN A 138 -8.85 21.88 1.70
CA GLN A 138 -9.29 21.28 2.96
C GLN A 138 -9.76 19.82 2.80
N LEU A 139 -10.42 19.51 1.68
CA LEU A 139 -10.87 18.16 1.36
C LEU A 139 -9.72 17.29 0.83
N ARG A 140 -8.76 17.89 0.12
CA ARG A 140 -7.52 17.22 -0.32
C ARG A 140 -6.77 16.58 0.83
N VAL A 141 -6.62 17.27 1.96
CA VAL A 141 -5.96 16.69 3.15
C VAL A 141 -6.66 15.42 3.63
N LYS A 142 -7.99 15.29 3.51
CA LYS A 142 -8.69 14.06 3.91
C LYS A 142 -8.47 12.90 2.93
N VAL A 143 -8.37 13.21 1.63
CA VAL A 143 -8.26 12.23 0.54
C VAL A 143 -6.81 11.79 0.30
N ASP A 144 -5.86 12.74 0.34
CA ASP A 144 -4.44 12.52 0.06
C ASP A 144 -3.77 11.69 1.16
N ASN A 145 -4.31 11.73 2.39
CA ASN A 145 -3.84 10.92 3.49
C ASN A 145 -4.43 9.50 3.46
N CYS A 146 -4.71 8.90 2.31
CA CYS A 146 -4.99 7.47 2.24
C CYS A 146 -3.71 6.65 2.51
N ILE A 147 -3.86 5.43 3.04
CA ILE A 147 -2.76 4.47 3.11
C ILE A 147 -2.96 3.45 2.00
N GLN A 148 -2.03 3.48 1.04
CA GLN A 148 -1.88 2.49 -0.02
C GLN A 148 -0.97 1.37 0.49
N LEU A 149 -1.56 0.25 0.94
CA LEU A 149 -0.82 -0.82 1.62
C LEU A 149 0.13 -1.58 0.68
N GLU A 150 -0.12 -1.54 -0.62
CA GLU A 150 0.79 -2.03 -1.64
C GLU A 150 2.10 -1.22 -1.69
N HIS A 151 2.13 -0.01 -1.11
CA HIS A 151 3.37 0.77 -0.94
C HIS A 151 4.16 0.36 0.31
N TRP A 152 3.57 -0.44 1.21
CA TRP A 152 4.22 -0.88 2.44
C TRP A 152 5.02 -2.17 2.25
N VAL A 153 4.87 -2.86 1.11
CA VAL A 153 5.53 -4.14 0.83
C VAL A 153 7.06 -4.07 0.82
N CYS A 154 7.66 -2.93 0.44
CA CYS A 154 9.12 -2.76 0.55
C CYS A 154 9.59 -2.69 2.01
N THR A 155 8.76 -2.12 2.89
CA THR A 155 9.02 -2.15 4.33
C THR A 155 8.74 -3.54 4.89
N GLY A 156 7.67 -4.19 4.42
CA GLY A 156 7.36 -5.56 4.77
C GLY A 156 8.50 -6.52 4.42
N SER A 157 9.09 -6.40 3.23
CA SER A 157 10.21 -7.26 2.82
C SER A 157 11.43 -7.08 3.71
N LEU A 158 11.78 -5.83 4.06
CA LEU A 158 12.88 -5.54 4.98
C LEU A 158 12.63 -6.11 6.38
N LEU A 159 11.42 -5.90 6.94
CA LEU A 159 11.02 -6.42 8.24
C LEU A 159 11.05 -7.95 8.26
N ASP A 160 10.43 -8.58 7.27
CA ASP A 160 10.35 -10.03 7.13
C ASP A 160 11.74 -10.68 7.01
N PHE A 161 12.62 -10.09 6.20
CA PHE A 161 13.99 -10.59 6.04
C PHE A 161 14.80 -10.40 7.33
N GLY A 162 14.76 -9.22 7.95
CA GLY A 162 15.51 -9.01 9.19
C GLY A 162 15.00 -9.84 10.36
N ILE A 163 13.69 -10.11 10.44
CA ILE A 163 13.12 -10.99 11.47
C ILE A 163 13.47 -12.46 11.19
N SER A 164 13.17 -12.96 9.99
CA SER A 164 13.22 -14.40 9.69
C SER A 164 14.60 -14.91 9.31
N VAL A 165 15.47 -14.06 8.76
CA VAL A 165 16.80 -14.44 8.26
C VAL A 165 17.91 -13.94 9.17
N LEU A 166 17.77 -12.72 9.70
CA LEU A 166 18.77 -12.09 10.56
C LEU A 166 18.47 -12.24 12.06
N ASN A 167 17.33 -12.84 12.42
CA ASN A 167 16.89 -13.02 13.80
C ASN A 167 16.90 -11.72 14.62
N CYS A 168 16.58 -10.58 13.99
CA CYS A 168 16.47 -9.30 14.67
C CYS A 168 15.32 -9.32 15.68
N ASN A 169 15.50 -8.66 16.83
CA ASN A 169 14.42 -8.47 17.79
C ASN A 169 13.32 -7.57 17.21
N TYR A 170 12.07 -7.93 17.46
CA TYR A 170 10.91 -7.21 16.95
C TYR A 170 9.74 -7.26 17.94
N ASP A 171 8.81 -6.33 17.78
CA ASP A 171 7.52 -6.37 18.47
C ASP A 171 6.58 -7.31 17.69
N GLN A 172 6.33 -8.50 18.26
CA GLN A 172 5.53 -9.54 17.63
C GLN A 172 4.13 -9.06 17.26
N LYS A 173 3.45 -8.35 18.18
CA LYS A 173 2.09 -7.87 17.94
C LYS A 173 2.04 -6.88 16.78
N LYS A 174 2.99 -5.93 16.73
CA LYS A 174 3.06 -4.98 15.61
C LYS A 174 3.38 -5.66 14.29
N TRP A 175 4.22 -6.68 14.30
CA TRP A 175 4.58 -7.41 13.10
C TRP A 175 3.41 -8.24 12.55
N GLU A 176 2.73 -8.99 13.40
CA GLU A 176 1.53 -9.75 13.03
C GLU A 176 0.46 -8.84 12.44
N VAL A 177 0.19 -7.71 13.10
CA VAL A 177 -0.76 -6.70 12.62
C VAL A 177 -0.32 -6.10 11.29
N PHE A 178 0.96 -5.76 11.12
CA PHE A 178 1.48 -5.26 9.85
C PHE A 178 1.25 -6.26 8.71
N GLN A 179 1.60 -7.54 8.94
CA GLN A 179 1.45 -8.58 7.94
C GLN A 179 -0.02 -8.81 7.58
N LEU A 180 -0.89 -8.89 8.59
CA LEU A 180 -2.32 -9.10 8.39
C LEU A 180 -2.95 -7.92 7.64
N LEU A 181 -2.59 -6.69 8.01
CA LEU A 181 -3.09 -5.48 7.38
C LEU A 181 -2.72 -5.43 5.90
N VAL A 182 -1.43 -5.58 5.56
CA VAL A 182 -0.95 -5.50 4.16
C VAL A 182 -1.51 -6.62 3.29
N LYS A 183 -1.70 -7.84 3.85
CA LYS A 183 -2.25 -8.98 3.11
C LYS A 183 -3.76 -8.96 2.95
N SER A 184 -4.49 -8.29 3.84
CA SER A 184 -5.95 -8.41 3.90
C SER A 184 -6.67 -7.17 3.38
N CYS A 185 -6.03 -6.01 3.37
CA CYS A 185 -6.68 -4.76 2.97
C CYS A 185 -6.13 -4.22 1.62
N GLY A 186 -6.92 -3.35 0.99
CA GLY A 186 -6.54 -2.52 -0.16
C GLY A 186 -6.13 -1.13 0.31
N TRP A 187 -6.71 -0.08 -0.28
CA TRP A 187 -6.49 1.28 0.21
C TRP A 187 -7.34 1.52 1.44
N ILE A 188 -6.77 2.15 2.47
CA ILE A 188 -7.51 2.47 3.69
C ILE A 188 -7.48 3.96 3.99
N TYR A 189 -8.60 4.48 4.47
CA TYR A 189 -8.75 5.85 4.94
C TYR A 189 -9.10 5.78 6.43
N PRO A 190 -8.08 5.78 7.31
CA PRO A 190 -8.30 5.66 8.74
C PRO A 190 -8.67 7.01 9.35
N PHE A 191 -9.82 7.09 10.01
CA PHE A 191 -10.23 8.19 10.89
C PHE A 191 -10.37 7.66 12.32
N LYS A 192 -10.53 8.56 13.30
CA LYS A 192 -10.55 8.16 14.72
C LYS A 192 -11.66 7.14 15.06
N LYS A 193 -12.84 7.28 14.46
CA LYS A 193 -14.01 6.42 14.72
C LYS A 193 -14.46 5.59 13.53
N VAL A 194 -13.95 5.87 12.34
CA VAL A 194 -14.36 5.22 11.09
C VAL A 194 -13.11 4.84 10.30
N CYS A 195 -13.09 3.68 9.69
CA CYS A 195 -12.06 3.29 8.73
C CYS A 195 -12.73 2.83 7.43
N ILE A 196 -12.44 3.52 6.34
CA ILE A 196 -12.96 3.15 5.02
C ILE A 196 -11.92 2.27 4.34
N VAL A 197 -12.33 1.11 3.85
CA VAL A 197 -11.48 0.13 3.17
C VAL A 197 -11.96 -0.01 1.73
N CYS A 198 -11.07 0.22 0.77
CA CYS A 198 -11.36 0.02 -0.65
C CYS A 198 -10.97 -1.38 -1.09
N GLU A 199 -11.81 -1.98 -1.92
CA GLU A 199 -11.48 -3.18 -2.67
C GLU A 199 -10.22 -3.01 -3.51
N ARG A 200 -9.58 -4.15 -3.80
CA ARG A 200 -8.43 -4.17 -4.72
C ARG A 200 -8.91 -4.02 -6.16
N PRO A 201 -8.08 -3.44 -7.03
CA PRO A 201 -8.30 -3.58 -8.45
C PRO A 201 -8.27 -5.06 -8.87
N ILE A 202 -9.19 -5.45 -9.74
CA ILE A 202 -9.25 -6.79 -10.35
C ILE A 202 -8.34 -6.90 -11.58
N ARG A 203 -7.99 -5.77 -12.20
CA ARG A 203 -7.14 -5.73 -13.38
C ARG A 203 -6.22 -4.52 -13.36
N PHE A 204 -4.98 -4.78 -13.76
CA PHE A 204 -3.98 -3.76 -14.08
C PHE A 204 -3.59 -3.96 -15.54
N SER A 205 -3.56 -2.91 -16.35
CA SER A 205 -2.89 -3.00 -17.65
C SER A 205 -1.62 -2.18 -17.67
N TYR A 206 -0.58 -2.81 -18.18
CA TYR A 206 0.79 -2.35 -18.11
C TYR A 206 1.04 -1.11 -18.97
N TYR A 207 1.72 -0.13 -18.38
CA TYR A 207 2.35 0.98 -19.10
C TYR A 207 3.73 0.53 -19.59
N ASN A 208 3.96 0.46 -20.92
CA ASN A 208 5.30 0.25 -21.47
C ASN A 208 5.87 1.60 -21.95
N SER A 209 6.93 2.07 -21.28
CA SER A 209 7.57 3.37 -21.52
C SER A 209 8.11 3.58 -22.94
N LYS A 210 8.23 2.53 -23.76
CA LYS A 210 8.63 2.63 -25.18
C LYS A 210 7.48 2.87 -26.17
N ARG A 211 6.23 2.84 -25.71
CA ARG A 211 5.05 3.15 -26.53
C ARG A 211 4.16 4.11 -25.77
N ARG A 212 4.32 5.41 -26.02
CA ARG A 212 3.18 6.33 -25.83
C ARG A 212 2.01 5.71 -26.60
N PRO A 213 0.90 5.34 -25.96
CA PRO A 213 -0.26 4.91 -26.72
C PRO A 213 -0.68 6.08 -27.60
N ARG A 214 -0.54 5.94 -28.92
CA ARG A 214 -1.31 6.78 -29.82
C ARG A 214 -2.72 6.19 -29.81
N GLY A 215 -3.71 7.02 -29.49
CA GLY A 215 -5.04 6.87 -30.09
C GLY A 215 -6.10 6.09 -29.34
N ASP A 216 -5.77 5.08 -28.52
CA ASP A 216 -6.78 4.10 -28.11
C ASP A 216 -6.77 3.92 -26.59
N GLY A 217 -7.79 4.42 -25.88
CA GLY A 217 -7.89 4.40 -24.42
C GLY A 217 -7.74 3.00 -23.83
N LYS A 218 -6.53 2.66 -23.35
CA LYS A 218 -6.26 1.37 -22.69
C LYS A 218 -6.51 1.51 -21.18
N ILE A 219 -7.39 0.66 -20.66
CA ILE A 219 -7.70 0.51 -19.23
C ILE A 219 -6.40 0.34 -18.47
N ALA A 220 -6.14 1.16 -17.46
CA ALA A 220 -4.94 1.11 -16.64
C ALA A 220 -5.18 0.38 -15.31
N ILE A 221 -6.31 0.67 -14.66
CA ILE A 221 -6.79 -0.01 -13.45
C ILE A 221 -8.29 -0.24 -13.61
N GLN A 222 -8.77 -1.44 -13.27
CA GLN A 222 -10.19 -1.78 -13.23
C GLN A 222 -10.55 -2.36 -11.87
N PHE A 223 -11.66 -1.90 -11.31
CA PHE A 223 -12.27 -2.43 -10.10
C PHE A 223 -13.47 -3.33 -10.44
N ALA A 224 -13.88 -4.15 -9.47
CA ALA A 224 -14.91 -5.16 -9.66
C ALA A 224 -16.29 -4.58 -10.04
N ASP A 225 -16.55 -3.33 -9.66
CA ASP A 225 -17.78 -2.60 -9.97
C ASP A 225 -17.79 -1.94 -11.37
N GLY A 226 -16.77 -2.19 -12.18
CA GLY A 226 -16.61 -1.63 -13.52
C GLY A 226 -15.95 -0.25 -13.55
N PHE A 227 -15.69 0.36 -12.39
CA PHE A 227 -14.95 1.61 -12.32
C PHE A 227 -13.54 1.41 -12.87
N SER A 228 -13.15 2.26 -13.82
CA SER A 228 -11.89 2.10 -14.55
C SER A 228 -11.14 3.42 -14.65
N LEU A 229 -9.82 3.32 -14.53
CA LEU A 229 -8.88 4.39 -14.84
C LEU A 229 -8.26 4.09 -16.17
N VAL A 230 -8.21 5.07 -17.07
CA VAL A 230 -7.74 4.86 -18.44
C VAL A 230 -6.64 5.87 -18.76
N TYR A 231 -5.59 5.43 -19.45
CA TYR A 231 -4.62 6.36 -20.03
C TYR A 231 -5.23 7.06 -21.25
N ALA A 232 -5.25 8.39 -21.24
CA ALA A 232 -5.58 9.22 -22.39
C ALA A 232 -4.35 10.03 -22.84
N ASN A 233 -4.39 10.56 -24.06
CA ASN A 233 -3.31 11.38 -24.64
C ASN A 233 -2.92 12.63 -23.79
N GLN A 234 -3.70 12.98 -22.76
CA GLN A 234 -3.47 14.12 -21.85
C GLN A 234 -3.18 13.69 -20.40
N GLY A 235 -2.94 12.40 -20.14
CA GLY A 235 -2.78 11.83 -18.80
C GLY A 235 -3.84 10.77 -18.48
N VAL A 236 -3.90 10.30 -17.24
CA VAL A 236 -4.98 9.38 -16.80
C VAL A 236 -6.32 10.11 -16.89
N LYS A 237 -7.42 9.39 -17.10
CA LYS A 237 -8.79 9.89 -16.97
C LYS A 237 -9.60 8.90 -16.13
N LEU A 238 -10.48 9.45 -15.30
CA LEU A 238 -11.51 8.71 -14.57
C LEU A 238 -12.64 8.39 -15.55
N ILE A 239 -13.05 7.12 -15.63
CA ILE A 239 -14.20 6.71 -16.43
C ILE A 239 -15.08 5.82 -15.55
N GLU A 240 -16.29 6.31 -15.27
CA GLU A 240 -17.23 5.64 -14.34
C GLU A 240 -17.73 4.30 -14.86
N LYS A 241 -17.80 4.09 -16.19
CA LYS A 241 -18.13 2.81 -16.81
C LYS A 241 -17.36 2.62 -18.12
N TYR A 242 -16.53 1.59 -18.16
CA TYR A 242 -16.17 0.95 -19.43
C TYR A 242 -17.12 -0.24 -19.58
N ILE A 243 -18.13 -0.13 -20.46
CA ILE A 243 -18.83 -1.32 -20.92
C ILE A 243 -17.81 -2.05 -21.80
N LEU A 244 -17.32 -3.19 -21.32
CA LEU A 244 -16.58 -4.10 -22.16
C LEU A 244 -17.62 -4.75 -23.07
N ASP A 245 -17.72 -4.25 -24.30
CA ASP A 245 -18.34 -5.00 -25.40
C ASP A 245 -17.48 -6.23 -25.74
#